data_AF-S9R3R6-F1
#
_entry.id   AF-S9R3R6-F1
#
_cell.length_a   1.000
_cell.length_b   1.000
_cell.length_c   1.000
_cell.angle_alpha   90.00
_cell.angle_beta   90.00
_cell.angle_gamma   90.00
#
_symmetry.space_group_name_H-M   'P 1'
#
loop_
_entity.id
_entity.type
_entity.pdbx_description
1 polymer ?
#
loop_
_entity_poly.entity_id
_entity_poly.type
_entity_poly.pdbx_seq_one_letter_code
_entity_poly.pdbx_strand_id
1 'polypeptide(L)'
;MDEYETLFGRSGVEIVMGQGGPGRLHDPHARLAARRPTAASPATARFRIPPDGRWLSALLDYAMVSSDLCACNPRWRIWHPFDDPACYRDSQLRQALLHASDHFPVSLDLDP
;
A
#
# COMPACT_ATOMS: atom_id res chain seq x y z
N MET A 1 -15.92 2.29 -10.78
CA MET A 1 -16.34 2.67 -9.43
C MET A 1 -17.40 1.67 -9.03
N ASP A 2 -17.20 1.02 -7.90
CA ASP A 2 -18.12 0.02 -7.36
C ASP A 2 -19.45 0.70 -6.92
N GLU A 3 -20.57 -0.01 -7.00
CA GLU A 3 -21.90 0.42 -6.55
C GLU A 3 -21.88 0.95 -5.10
N TYR A 4 -21.08 0.35 -4.23
CA TYR A 4 -20.90 0.78 -2.84
C TYR A 4 -20.10 2.08 -2.72
N GLU A 5 -19.08 2.29 -3.55
CA GLU A 5 -18.30 3.54 -3.56
C GLU A 5 -19.17 4.73 -3.98
N THR A 6 -20.10 4.50 -4.91
CA THR A 6 -21.09 5.49 -5.34
C THR A 6 -22.09 5.80 -4.22
N LEU A 7 -22.49 4.79 -3.44
CA LEU A 7 -23.45 4.93 -2.34
C LEU A 7 -22.89 5.72 -1.16
N PHE A 8 -21.61 5.56 -0.83
CA PHE A 8 -20.97 6.24 0.30
C PHE A 8 -20.16 7.49 -0.06
N GLY A 9 -19.92 7.73 -1.36
CA GLY A 9 -19.04 8.80 -1.83
C GLY A 9 -17.61 8.68 -1.29
N ARG A 10 -17.22 7.48 -0.87
CA ARG A 10 -15.96 7.13 -0.22
C ARG A 10 -15.54 5.74 -0.67
N SER A 11 -14.25 5.55 -0.87
CA SER A 11 -13.67 4.24 -1.15
C SER A 11 -13.84 3.28 0.04
N GLY A 12 -13.84 1.98 -0.21
CA GLY A 12 -13.87 0.96 0.85
C GLY A 12 -12.75 1.15 1.88
N VAL A 13 -11.56 1.58 1.42
CA VAL A 13 -10.40 1.91 2.27
C VAL A 13 -10.73 3.05 3.23
N GLU A 14 -11.38 4.11 2.75
CA GLU A 14 -11.80 5.24 3.60
C GLU A 14 -12.88 4.87 4.62
N ILE A 15 -13.76 3.92 4.26
CA ILE A 15 -14.79 3.42 5.18
C ILE A 15 -14.12 2.68 6.35
N VAL A 16 -13.18 1.75 6.08
CA VAL A 16 -12.52 0.96 7.14
C VAL A 16 -11.48 1.75 7.93
N MET A 17 -10.84 2.78 7.35
CA MET A 17 -10.01 3.74 8.11
C MET A 17 -10.81 4.49 9.17
N GLY A 18 -12.12 4.63 8.97
CA GLY A 18 -13.04 5.28 9.90
C GLY A 18 -12.72 6.75 10.16
N GLN A 19 -13.57 7.38 10.99
CA GLN A 19 -13.44 8.80 11.37
C GLN A 19 -13.11 8.94 12.87
N GLY A 20 -12.24 8.06 13.39
CA GLY A 20 -11.82 8.07 14.79
C GLY A 20 -12.70 7.26 15.76
N GLY A 21 -13.74 6.59 15.27
CA GLY A 21 -14.61 5.71 16.07
C GLY A 21 -14.00 4.36 16.46
N PRO A 22 -14.69 3.58 17.32
CA PRO A 22 -14.32 2.21 17.63
C PRO A 22 -14.40 1.33 16.38
N GLY A 23 -13.43 0.43 16.19
CA GLY A 23 -13.37 -0.47 15.03
C GLY A 23 -12.61 0.05 13.81
N ARG A 24 -12.01 1.26 13.87
CA ARG A 24 -11.14 1.73 12.79
C ARG A 24 -9.91 0.84 12.61
N LEU A 25 -9.52 0.66 11.34
CA LEU A 25 -8.27 -0.01 10.98
C LEU A 25 -7.18 1.00 10.64
N HIS A 26 -5.95 0.59 10.83
CA HIS A 26 -4.77 1.43 10.71
C HIS A 26 -3.78 0.82 9.72
N ASP A 27 -3.36 1.63 8.76
CA ASP A 27 -2.21 1.41 7.90
C ASP A 27 -1.57 2.79 7.64
N PRO A 28 -0.25 2.97 7.87
CA PRO A 28 0.40 4.26 7.68
C PRO A 28 0.35 4.75 6.23
N HIS A 29 0.39 3.85 5.25
CA HIS A 29 0.34 4.17 3.82
C HIS A 29 -1.08 4.56 3.38
N ALA A 30 -2.12 3.88 3.88
CA ALA A 30 -3.51 4.28 3.64
C ALA A 30 -3.79 5.69 4.17
N ARG A 31 -3.33 5.98 5.38
CA ARG A 31 -3.46 7.30 6.00
C ARG A 31 -2.71 8.38 5.23
N LEU A 32 -1.55 8.05 4.65
CA LEU A 32 -0.79 8.96 3.81
C LEU A 32 -1.51 9.24 2.49
N ALA A 33 -2.05 8.23 1.83
CA ALA A 33 -2.79 8.40 0.58
C ALA A 33 -4.06 9.25 0.75
N ALA A 34 -4.73 9.16 1.90
CA ALA A 34 -5.84 10.04 2.25
C ALA A 34 -5.42 11.52 2.43
N ARG A 35 -4.16 11.78 2.78
CA ARG A 35 -3.62 13.12 3.04
C ARG A 35 -3.06 13.76 1.76
N ARG A 36 -3.93 13.95 0.76
CA ARG A 36 -3.66 14.53 -0.57
C ARG A 36 -2.55 13.78 -1.36
N PRO A 37 -2.84 13.30 -2.58
CA PRO A 37 -1.83 12.63 -3.40
C PRO A 37 -0.63 13.56 -3.66
N THR A 38 0.57 13.09 -3.37
CA THR A 38 1.82 13.74 -3.78
C THR A 38 2.59 12.81 -4.72
N ALA A 39 3.55 13.35 -5.47
CA ALA A 39 4.40 12.55 -6.35
C ALA A 39 5.31 11.56 -5.60
N ALA A 40 5.47 11.72 -4.28
CA ALA A 40 6.32 10.87 -3.43
C ALA A 40 5.50 9.85 -2.60
N SER A 41 4.28 9.52 -3.03
CA SER A 41 3.47 8.50 -2.37
C SER A 41 4.11 7.11 -2.53
N PRO A 42 4.01 6.24 -1.51
CA PRO A 42 4.39 4.84 -1.63
C PRO A 42 3.63 4.15 -2.76
N ALA A 43 4.22 3.12 -3.34
CA ALA A 43 3.61 2.33 -4.41
C ALA A 43 3.71 0.84 -4.13
N THR A 44 2.57 0.15 -4.26
CA THR A 44 2.51 -1.32 -4.16
C THR A 44 2.28 -1.97 -5.51
N ALA A 45 2.02 -1.21 -6.57
CA ALA A 45 1.86 -1.76 -7.91
C ALA A 45 2.45 -0.82 -8.97
N ARG A 46 2.78 -1.41 -10.12
CA ARG A 46 3.20 -0.66 -11.32
C ARG A 46 2.54 -1.18 -12.58
N PHE A 47 1.97 -0.30 -13.39
CA PHE A 47 1.29 -0.67 -14.63
C PHE A 47 2.00 -0.07 -15.84
N ARG A 48 2.25 -0.89 -16.86
CA ARG A 48 2.83 -0.39 -18.11
C ARG A 48 1.72 0.22 -18.97
N ILE A 49 1.78 1.54 -19.20
CA ILE A 49 0.81 2.26 -20.01
C ILE A 49 1.18 2.18 -21.50
N PRO A 50 0.29 1.66 -22.37
CA PRO A 50 0.45 1.74 -23.82
C PRO A 50 0.18 3.16 -24.36
N PRO A 51 0.72 3.56 -25.53
CA PRO A 51 1.69 2.80 -26.33
C PRO A 51 3.14 2.99 -25.86
N ASP A 52 3.42 4.03 -25.07
CA ASP A 52 4.78 4.54 -24.83
C ASP A 52 5.59 3.75 -23.79
N GLY A 53 5.01 2.73 -23.16
CA GLY A 53 5.72 1.83 -22.23
C GLY A 53 6.09 2.48 -20.89
N ARG A 54 5.56 3.66 -20.58
CA ARG A 54 5.74 4.34 -19.29
C ARG A 54 5.12 3.51 -18.17
N TRP A 55 5.77 3.49 -17.01
CA TRP A 55 5.23 2.84 -15.81
C TRP A 55 4.46 3.83 -14.96
N LEU A 56 3.23 3.48 -14.61
CA LEU A 56 2.41 4.16 -13.62
C LEU A 56 2.54 3.44 -12.29
N SER A 57 2.88 4.16 -11.22
CA SER A 57 2.90 3.62 -9.88
C SER A 57 1.57 3.88 -9.17
N ALA A 58 1.09 2.91 -8.40
CA ALA A 58 -0.14 3.02 -7.62
C ALA A 58 0.01 2.37 -6.24
N LEU A 59 -0.72 2.90 -5.26
CA LEU A 59 -0.91 2.28 -3.95
C LEU A 59 -2.29 1.62 -3.91
N LEU A 60 -2.31 0.29 -3.99
CA LEU A 60 -3.54 -0.50 -4.11
C LEU A 60 -3.67 -1.57 -3.02
N ASP A 61 -2.54 -1.99 -2.44
CA ASP A 61 -2.48 -3.07 -1.47
C ASP A 61 -2.21 -2.50 -0.08
N TYR A 62 -3.04 -2.88 0.89
CA TYR A 62 -3.00 -2.37 2.25
C TYR A 62 -3.01 -3.51 3.26
N ALA A 63 -2.28 -3.36 4.36
CA ALA A 63 -2.27 -4.29 5.48
C ALA A 63 -2.82 -3.57 6.72
N MET A 64 -4.15 -3.38 6.77
CA MET A 64 -4.78 -2.57 7.82
C MET A 64 -5.08 -3.41 9.06
N VAL A 65 -4.73 -2.91 10.25
CA VAL A 65 -4.94 -3.63 11.51
C VAL A 65 -5.75 -2.86 12.53
N SER A 66 -6.38 -3.57 13.45
CA SER A 66 -7.15 -3.00 14.56
C SER A 66 -6.23 -2.33 15.60
N SER A 67 -6.83 -1.59 16.54
CA SER A 67 -6.09 -0.77 17.50
C SER A 67 -5.31 -1.60 18.54
N ASP A 68 -5.77 -2.79 18.87
CA ASP A 68 -5.07 -3.77 19.71
C ASP A 68 -3.82 -4.34 19.01
N LEU A 69 -3.92 -4.69 17.73
CA LEU A 69 -2.76 -5.09 16.93
C LEU A 69 -1.78 -3.93 16.68
N CYS A 70 -2.26 -2.68 16.68
CA CYS A 70 -1.36 -1.52 16.68
C CYS A 70 -0.51 -1.40 17.95
N ALA A 71 -0.95 -1.99 19.06
CA ALA A 71 -0.17 -2.00 20.30
C ALA A 71 1.01 -2.99 20.22
N CYS A 72 1.00 -3.95 19.28
CA CYS A 72 2.05 -4.94 19.02
C CYS A 72 3.21 -4.38 18.18
N ASN A 73 3.54 -3.09 18.31
CA ASN A 73 4.62 -2.40 17.59
C ASN A 73 4.76 -2.79 16.10
N PRO A 74 3.68 -2.64 15.30
CA PRO A 74 3.65 -3.11 13.92
C PRO A 74 4.71 -2.44 13.04
N ARG A 75 5.38 -3.24 12.21
CA ARG A 75 6.33 -2.78 11.18
C ARG A 75 5.82 -3.13 9.79
N TRP A 76 5.29 -2.12 9.09
CA TRP A 76 4.92 -2.26 7.69
C TRP A 76 6.13 -2.16 6.78
N ARG A 77 6.12 -2.95 5.71
CA ARG A 77 7.11 -2.87 4.65
C ARG A 77 6.47 -3.13 3.30
N ILE A 78 6.73 -2.23 2.36
CA ILE A 78 6.42 -2.45 0.95
C ILE A 78 7.71 -2.92 0.30
N TRP A 79 7.69 -4.10 -0.30
CA TRP A 79 8.85 -4.70 -0.97
C TRP A 79 9.03 -4.13 -2.38
N HIS A 80 9.03 -2.80 -2.49
CA HIS A 80 9.17 -2.11 -3.77
C HIS A 80 10.64 -2.16 -4.21
N PRO A 81 10.94 -2.66 -5.42
CA PRO A 81 12.31 -2.92 -5.89
C PRO A 81 13.21 -1.67 -5.96
N PHE A 82 12.61 -0.48 -6.03
CA PHE A 82 13.33 0.78 -6.15
C PHE A 82 13.21 1.69 -4.93
N ASP A 83 12.23 1.45 -4.04
CA ASP A 83 11.98 2.33 -2.89
C ASP A 83 12.43 1.68 -1.57
N ASP A 84 12.47 0.35 -1.50
CA ASP A 84 13.04 -0.37 -0.36
C ASP A 84 14.56 -0.50 -0.51
N PRO A 85 15.37 0.06 0.40
CA PRO A 85 16.82 0.08 0.26
C PRO A 85 17.48 -1.30 0.24
N ALA A 86 16.87 -2.32 0.85
CA ALA A 86 17.43 -3.67 0.82
C ALA A 86 17.12 -4.35 -0.52
N CYS A 87 15.90 -4.21 -1.03
CA CYS A 87 15.51 -4.67 -2.36
C CYS A 87 16.35 -3.98 -3.45
N TYR A 88 16.59 -2.67 -3.32
CA TYR A 88 17.42 -1.94 -4.29
C TYR A 88 18.89 -2.39 -4.28
N ARG A 89 19.44 -2.82 -3.15
CA ARG A 89 20.83 -3.29 -3.09
C ARG A 89 21.01 -4.72 -3.59
N ASP A 90 20.01 -5.58 -3.38
CA ASP A 90 20.03 -6.96 -3.85
C ASP A 90 19.48 -7.06 -5.28
N SER A 91 20.37 -7.21 -6.26
CA SER A 91 19.97 -7.33 -7.66
C SER A 91 19.15 -8.59 -7.96
N GLN A 92 19.40 -9.69 -7.26
CA GLN A 92 18.69 -10.95 -7.49
C GLN A 92 17.26 -10.83 -6.98
N LEU A 93 17.07 -10.33 -5.75
CA LEU A 93 15.76 -10.08 -5.18
C LEU A 93 14.99 -9.04 -6.01
N ARG A 94 15.65 -7.96 -6.41
CA ARG A 94 15.04 -6.93 -7.26
C ARG A 94 14.47 -7.50 -8.55
N GLN A 95 15.26 -8.30 -9.28
CA GLN A 95 14.78 -8.91 -10.53
C GLN A 95 13.68 -9.93 -10.27
N ALA A 96 13.76 -10.71 -9.20
CA ALA A 96 12.70 -11.64 -8.81
C ALA A 96 11.37 -10.90 -8.56
N LEU A 97 11.39 -9.80 -7.82
CA LEU A 97 10.20 -8.96 -7.57
C LEU A 97 9.63 -8.39 -8.87
N LEU A 98 10.50 -7.90 -9.77
CA LEU A 98 10.08 -7.31 -11.05
C LEU A 98 9.47 -8.34 -12.02
N HIS A 99 9.87 -9.61 -11.93
CA HIS A 99 9.38 -10.70 -12.79
C HIS A 99 8.16 -11.42 -12.22
N ALA A 100 8.02 -11.46 -10.89
CA ALA A 100 6.97 -12.24 -10.24
C ALA A 100 5.56 -11.67 -10.47
N SER A 101 5.42 -10.34 -10.43
CA SER A 101 4.12 -9.66 -10.54
C SER A 101 4.31 -8.17 -10.85
N ASP A 102 3.23 -7.51 -11.27
CA ASP A 102 3.12 -6.06 -11.31
C ASP A 102 2.73 -5.44 -9.96
N HIS A 103 2.31 -6.26 -9.00
CA HIS A 103 2.16 -5.92 -7.58
C HIS A 103 3.39 -6.33 -6.75
N PHE A 104 3.75 -5.50 -5.79
CA PHE A 104 4.82 -5.71 -4.83
C PHE A 104 4.26 -6.11 -3.47
N PRO A 105 4.86 -7.10 -2.79
CA PRO A 105 4.38 -7.54 -1.50
C PRO A 105 4.31 -6.40 -0.47
N VAL A 106 3.26 -6.43 0.34
CA VAL A 106 3.15 -5.66 1.58
C VAL A 106 3.21 -6.65 2.73
N SER A 107 4.18 -6.49 3.62
CA SER A 107 4.28 -7.28 4.83
C SER A 107 4.07 -6.42 6.07
N LEU A 108 3.60 -7.07 7.12
CA LEU A 108 3.41 -6.49 8.44
C LEU A 108 4.01 -7.44 9.47
N ASP A 109 5.07 -7.02 10.13
CA ASP A 109 5.60 -7.74 11.29
C ASP A 109 4.93 -7.20 12.55
N LEU A 110 4.50 -8.09 13.44
CA LEU A 110 3.94 -7.77 14.75
C LEU A 110 4.85 -8.34 15.83
N ASP A 111 5.17 -7.52 16.82
CA ASP A 111 5.88 -7.96 18.02
C ASP A 111 4.82 -8.39 19.07
N PRO A 112 4.81 -9.67 19.51
CA PRO A 112 3.81 -10.18 20.45
C PRO A 112 3.96 -9.63 21.88
#